data_AF-A0A286B8S7-F1
#
_entry.id   AF-A0A286B8S7-F1
#
_cell.length_a   1.000
_cell.length_b   1.000
_cell.length_c   1.000
_cell.angle_alpha   90.00
_cell.angle_beta   90.00
_cell.angle_gamma   90.00
#
_symmetry.space_group_name_H-M   'P 1'
#
loop_
_entity.id
_entity.type
_entity.pdbx_description
1 polymer ?
#
loop_
_entity_poly.entity_id
_entity_poly.type
_entity_poly.pdbx_seq_one_letter_code
_entity_poly.pdbx_strand_id
1 'polypeptide(L)'
;MALSAVLSITPQLWNQARSAKNGTVAQIEQLVRIAREFGRPIATAQQAREISKMGVFYKTTEESLLANGFAPNRNGANQGFLRKAA
;
A
#
# COMPACT_ATOMS: atom_id res chain seq x y z
N MET A 1 -6.72 3.28 11.62
CA MET A 1 -6.13 3.86 10.40
C MET A 1 -4.64 3.48 10.38
N ALA A 2 -4.27 2.47 9.59
CA ALA A 2 -2.88 2.02 9.49
C ALA A 2 -2.16 2.84 8.42
N LEU A 3 -1.44 3.88 8.84
CA LEU A 3 -0.54 4.63 7.95
C LEU A 3 0.71 3.77 7.69
N SER A 4 0.87 3.31 6.46
CA SER A 4 2.10 2.70 5.93
C SER A 4 3.00 3.81 5.37
N ALA A 5 4.32 3.64 5.52
CA ALA A 5 5.32 4.54 4.95
C ALA A 5 6.08 3.78 3.85
N VAL A 6 6.27 4.41 2.70
CA VAL A 6 7.04 3.87 1.58
C VAL A 6 8.38 4.61 1.52
N LEU A 7 9.46 3.85 1.43
CA LEU A 7 10.81 4.40 1.31
C LEU A 7 11.46 3.92 0.01
N SER A 8 12.22 4.80 -0.63
CA SER A 8 13.05 4.44 -1.77
C SER A 8 14.33 3.74 -1.30
N ILE A 9 14.63 2.57 -1.87
CA ILE A 9 15.82 1.78 -1.50
C ILE A 9 17.14 2.43 -1.92
N THR A 10 17.08 3.37 -2.86
CA THR A 10 18.26 4.05 -3.38
C THR A 10 18.48 5.38 -2.61
N PRO A 11 19.74 5.72 -2.26
CA PRO A 11 20.04 6.92 -1.49
C PRO A 11 20.21 8.15 -2.41
N GLN A 12 19.13 8.61 -3.04
CA GLN A 12 19.13 9.86 -3.82
C GLN A 12 18.69 11.08 -3.01
N LEU A 13 18.10 10.86 -1.83
CA LEU A 13 17.58 11.94 -1.00
C LEU A 13 18.69 12.45 -0.07
N TRP A 14 18.91 13.76 -0.09
CA TRP A 14 19.78 14.44 0.85
C TRP A 14 19.09 14.57 2.21
N ASN A 15 19.87 14.60 3.29
CA ASN A 15 19.33 14.89 4.61
C ASN A 15 18.72 16.31 4.64
N GLN A 16 17.89 16.61 5.63
CA GLN A 16 17.18 17.90 5.73
C GLN A 16 18.14 19.11 5.72
N ALA A 17 19.34 18.94 6.27
CA ALA A 17 20.40 19.96 6.31
C ALA A 17 21.21 20.06 4.99
N ARG A 18 20.89 19.23 3.99
CA ARG A 18 21.62 19.06 2.71
C ARG A 18 23.14 18.87 2.86
N SER A 19 23.59 18.33 4.00
CA SER A 19 25.01 18.14 4.29
C SER A 19 25.53 16.78 3.84
N ALA A 20 24.66 15.77 3.74
CA ALA A 20 25.02 14.43 3.29
C ALA A 20 23.83 13.73 2.61
N LYS A 21 24.14 12.74 1.76
CA LYS A 21 23.14 11.82 1.22
C LYS A 21 22.59 10.97 2.37
N ASN A 22 21.27 10.95 2.49
CA ASN A 22 20.57 10.19 3.51
C ASN A 22 20.50 8.71 3.05
N GLY A 23 21.26 7.85 3.72
CA GLY A 23 21.27 6.41 3.43
C GLY A 23 19.97 5.73 3.85
N THR A 24 19.70 4.54 3.30
CA THR A 24 18.49 3.76 3.58
C THR A 24 18.32 3.45 5.08
N VAL A 25 19.42 3.22 5.80
CA VAL A 25 19.40 2.99 7.27
C VAL A 25 18.94 4.25 8.01
N ALA A 26 19.52 5.41 7.71
CA ALA A 26 19.17 6.67 8.36
C ALA A 26 17.73 7.11 8.06
N GLN A 27 17.23 6.79 6.87
CA GLN A 27 15.82 6.97 6.52
C GLN A 27 14.88 6.08 7.35
N ILE A 28 15.25 4.81 7.57
CA ILE A 28 14.49 3.90 8.45
C ILE A 28 14.47 4.41 9.88
N GLU A 29 15.60 4.88 10.42
CA GLU A 29 15.69 5.41 11.78
C GLU A 29 14.78 6.64 11.99
N GLN A 30 14.71 7.55 11.01
CA GLN A 30 13.80 8.69 11.05
C GLN A 30 12.34 8.26 11.12
N LEU A 31 11.94 7.28 10.31
CA LEU A 31 10.58 6.74 10.33
C LEU A 31 10.24 6.03 11.64
N VAL A 32 11.18 5.27 12.21
CA VAL A 32 11.02 4.61 13.52
C VAL A 32 10.84 5.66 14.62
N ARG A 33 11.62 6.74 14.58
CA ARG A 33 11.48 7.85 15.54
C ARG A 33 10.10 8.50 15.45
N ILE A 34 9.69 8.87 14.24
CA ILE A 34 8.37 9.47 13.99
C ILE A 34 7.24 8.53 14.46
N ALA A 35 7.32 7.23 14.13
CA ALA A 35 6.31 6.26 14.55
C ALA A 35 6.18 6.17 16.09
N ARG A 36 7.32 6.20 16.82
CA ARG A 36 7.34 6.22 18.29
C ARG A 36 6.78 7.51 18.88
N GLU A 37 7.13 8.66 18.31
CA GLU A 37 6.60 9.98 18.73
C GLU A 37 5.07 10.05 18.59
N PHE A 38 4.52 9.47 17.53
CA PHE A 38 3.07 9.37 17.32
C PHE A 38 2.41 8.22 18.11
N GLY A 39 3.15 7.49 18.94
CA GLY A 39 2.62 6.36 19.73
C GLY A 39 2.11 5.20 18.87
N ARG A 40 2.59 5.07 17.63
CA ARG A 40 2.13 4.04 16.69
C ARG A 40 3.00 2.80 16.78
N PRO A 41 2.41 1.61 17.05
CA PRO A 41 3.17 0.38 17.11
C PRO A 41 3.75 0.05 15.74
N ILE A 42 5.01 -0.40 15.73
CA ILE A 42 5.72 -0.82 14.53
C ILE A 42 5.44 -2.31 14.35
N ALA A 43 4.86 -2.68 13.20
CA ALA A 43 4.57 -4.07 12.89
C ALA A 43 5.86 -4.86 12.67
N THR A 44 5.93 -6.08 13.21
CA THR A 44 7.02 -7.02 12.90
C THR A 44 6.94 -7.49 11.45
N ALA A 45 8.01 -8.10 10.92
CA ALA A 45 8.00 -8.62 9.55
C ALA A 45 6.86 -9.63 9.30
N GLN A 46 6.53 -10.46 10.29
CA GLN A 46 5.43 -11.42 10.21
C GLN A 46 4.07 -10.71 10.16
N GLN A 47 3.85 -9.74 11.05
CA GLN A 47 2.62 -8.93 11.06
C GLN A 47 2.48 -8.13 9.77
N ALA A 48 3.56 -7.55 9.25
CA ALA A 48 3.54 -6.81 7.99
C ALA A 48 3.14 -7.71 6.81
N ARG A 49 3.62 -8.96 6.79
CA ARG A 49 3.25 -9.96 5.78
C ARG A 49 1.76 -10.31 5.85
N GLU A 50 1.24 -10.52 7.05
CA GLU A 50 -0.18 -10.81 7.29
C GLU A 50 -1.07 -9.61 6.92
N ILE A 51 -0.73 -8.41 7.37
CA ILE A 51 -1.46 -7.16 7.07
C ILE A 51 -1.48 -6.89 5.56
N SER A 52 -0.36 -7.11 4.89
CA SER A 52 -0.24 -6.89 3.44
C SER A 52 -0.81 -8.05 2.62
N LYS A 53 -1.34 -9.10 3.27
CA LYS A 53 -1.83 -10.34 2.66
C LYS A 53 -0.82 -10.93 1.66
N MET A 54 0.47 -10.82 1.97
CA MET A 54 1.57 -11.25 1.10
C MET A 54 1.58 -12.78 0.96
N GLY A 55 1.27 -13.27 -0.24
CA GLY A 55 1.17 -14.69 -0.57
C GLY A 55 -0.25 -15.23 -0.62
N VAL A 56 -1.27 -14.38 -0.44
CA VAL A 56 -2.67 -14.75 -0.67
C VAL A 56 -2.96 -14.65 -2.17
N PHE A 57 -3.25 -15.80 -2.79
CA PHE A 57 -3.70 -15.89 -4.17
C PHE A 57 -5.18 -16.25 -4.16
N TYR A 58 -6.01 -15.37 -4.70
CA TYR A 58 -7.42 -15.66 -4.91
C TYR A 58 -7.58 -16.33 -6.28
N LYS A 59 -8.54 -17.27 -6.38
CA LYS A 59 -8.77 -18.04 -7.60
C LYS A 59 -9.51 -17.22 -8.65
N THR A 60 -10.27 -16.21 -8.23
CA THR A 60 -11.10 -15.38 -9.10
C THR A 60 -10.98 -13.90 -8.78
N THR A 61 -11.31 -13.07 -9.77
CA THR A 61 -11.38 -11.61 -9.62
C THR A 61 -12.44 -11.19 -8.60
N GLU A 62 -13.59 -11.86 -8.57
CA GLU A 62 -14.67 -11.54 -7.61
C GLU A 62 -14.26 -11.81 -6.16
N GLU A 63 -13.56 -12.92 -5.91
CA GLU A 63 -13.02 -13.25 -4.58
C GLU A 63 -11.98 -12.20 -4.13
N SER A 64 -11.15 -11.71 -5.07
CA SER A 64 -10.17 -10.66 -4.80
C SER A 64 -10.84 -9.32 -4.45
N LEU A 65 -11.91 -8.96 -5.17
CA LEU A 65 -12.66 -7.72 -4.96
C LEU A 65 -13.36 -7.74 -3.60
N LEU A 66 -14.02 -8.84 -3.27
CA LEU A 66 -14.66 -9.04 -1.96
C LEU A 66 -13.65 -8.96 -0.81
N ALA A 67 -12.51 -9.63 -0.94
CA ALA A 67 -11.49 -9.66 0.11
C ALA A 67 -10.82 -8.29 0.33
N ASN A 68 -10.81 -7.42 -0.67
CA ASN A 68 -10.30 -6.05 -0.58
C ASN A 68 -11.37 -5.03 -0.20
N GLY A 69 -12.64 -5.46 -0.03
CA GLY A 69 -13.76 -4.57 0.29
C GLY A 69 -14.20 -3.68 -0.87
N PHE A 70 -13.88 -4.05 -2.10
CA PHE A 70 -14.39 -3.38 -3.29
C PHE A 70 -15.79 -3.88 -3.64
N ALA A 71 -16.61 -3.01 -4.23
CA ALA A 71 -17.91 -3.41 -4.76
C ALA A 71 -17.73 -4.51 -5.81
N PRO A 72 -18.65 -5.50 -5.89
CA PRO A 72 -18.63 -6.54 -6.91
C PRO A 72 -18.51 -5.91 -8.29
N ASN A 73 -17.81 -6.58 -9.22
CA ASN A 73 -17.66 -6.03 -10.56
C ASN A 73 -19.06 -5.82 -11.16
N ARG A 74 -19.31 -4.62 -11.70
CA ARG A 74 -20.62 -4.29 -12.26
C ARG A 74 -20.89 -5.26 -13.41
N ASN A 75 -21.94 -6.08 -13.30
CA ASN A 75 -22.43 -6.88 -14.43
C ASN A 75 -22.57 -5.95 -15.64
N GLY A 76 -21.91 -6.31 -16.74
CA GLY A 76 -21.63 -5.44 -17.88
C GLY A 76 -22.78 -4.50 -18.19
N ALA A 77 -22.47 -3.23 -18.43
CA ALA A 77 -23.46 -2.21 -18.70
C ALA A 77 -24.44 -2.72 -19.77
N ASN A 78 -25.67 -3.01 -19.36
CA ASN A 78 -26.78 -3.08 -20.31
C ASN A 78 -26.81 -1.71 -20.97
N GLN A 79 -26.37 -1.63 -22.23
CA GLN A 79 -26.74 -0.51 -23.07
C GLN A 79 -28.27 -0.42 -22.95
N GLY A 80 -28.77 0.71 -22.45
CA GLY A 80 -30.19 0.98 -22.43
C GLY A 80 -30.78 0.78 -23.84
N PHE A 81 -32.10 0.69 -23.91
CA PHE A 81 -32.92 0.29 -25.07
C PHE A 81 -32.58 0.87 -26.46
N LEU A 82 -31.68 1.85 -26.55
CA LEU A 82 -31.15 2.38 -27.80
C LEU A 82 -29.94 1.58 -28.27
N ARG A 83 -30.20 0.41 -28.87
CA ARG A 83 -29.19 -0.26 -29.71
C ARG A 83 -28.89 0.62 -30.92
N LYS A 84 -27.62 0.88 -31.24
CA LYS A 84 -27.25 1.38 -32.57
C LYS A 84 -27.64 0.30 -33.58
N ALA A 85 -28.52 0.64 -34.52
CA ALA A 85 -28.78 -0.21 -35.68
C ALA A 85 -27.46 -0.43 -36.45
N ALA A 86 -27.33 -1.63 -37.01
CA ALA A 86 -26.16 -2.11 -37.73
C ALA A 86 -25.84 -1.25 -38.97
#